data_AF-A0A2S1JUX5-F1
#
_entry.id   AF-A0A2S1JUX5-F1
#
_cell.length_a   1.000
_cell.length_b   1.000
_cell.length_c   1.000
_cell.angle_alpha   90.00
_cell.angle_beta   90.00
_cell.angle_gamma   90.00
#
_symmetry.space_group_name_H-M   'P 1'
#
loop_
_entity.id
_entity.type
_entity.pdbx_description
1 polymer ?
#
loop_
_entity_poly.entity_id
_entity_poly.type
_entity_poly.pdbx_seq_one_letter_code
_entity_poly.pdbx_strand_id
1 'polypeptide(L)'
;MMKNWKTVVGSLALAGVVAVPAVSMACDGKGRGHGPEKIAKELDLTEAQKDQLKELRESNREGKMAKREEMYKAYGELREAIRSGADQQTLASLGAKIGELEVAKMQSRNQMRTQFESVLTEEQLAKLETLKAEKKDRHMKKWKAYRDHG
;
A
#
# COMPACT_ATOMS: atom_id res chain seq x y z
N MET A 1 24.48 27.10 6.35
CA MET A 1 25.53 26.13 5.99
C MET A 1 24.88 25.09 5.07
N MET A 2 24.96 25.32 3.76
CA MET A 2 24.28 24.54 2.73
C MET A 2 25.35 23.87 1.87
N LYS A 3 25.29 22.55 1.71
CA LYS A 3 26.20 21.80 0.84
C LYS A 3 25.43 21.36 -0.40
N ASN A 4 25.90 21.88 -1.53
CA ASN A 4 25.34 21.71 -2.85
C ASN A 4 25.84 20.38 -3.43
N TRP A 5 24.95 19.40 -3.62
CA TRP A 5 25.18 18.25 -4.48
C TRP A 5 24.45 18.56 -5.80
N LYS A 6 25.20 18.99 -6.81
CA LYS A 6 24.76 18.95 -8.20
C LYS A 6 25.85 18.22 -8.97
N THR A 7 25.40 17.35 -9.87
CA THR A 7 26.10 16.70 -10.99
C THR A 7 27.18 15.65 -10.68
N VAL A 8 26.82 14.38 -10.86
CA VAL A 8 27.54 13.48 -11.78
C VAL A 8 26.50 12.71 -12.60
N VAL A 9 26.35 13.10 -13.86
CA VAL A 9 25.78 12.28 -14.93
C VAL A 9 26.85 11.27 -15.30
N GLY A 10 26.55 9.98 -15.14
CA GLY A 10 27.41 8.88 -15.53
C GLY A 10 26.56 7.77 -16.13
N SER A 11 26.28 7.88 -17.44
CA SER A 11 25.69 6.82 -18.25
C SER A 11 26.57 5.57 -18.17
N LEU A 12 26.03 4.50 -17.60
CA LEU A 12 26.57 3.15 -17.75
C LEU A 12 25.42 2.25 -18.21
N ALA A 13 25.26 2.20 -19.53
CA ALA A 13 24.57 1.11 -20.19
C ALA A 13 25.40 -0.16 -19.96
N LEU A 14 25.03 -0.94 -18.94
CA LEU A 14 25.47 -2.31 -18.79
C LEU A 14 24.38 -3.22 -19.34
N ALA A 15 24.50 -3.51 -20.63
CA ALA A 15 23.89 -4.67 -21.25
C ALA A 15 24.53 -5.93 -20.64
N GLY A 16 23.91 -6.45 -19.58
CA GLY A 16 24.19 -7.77 -19.03
C GLY A 16 22.95 -8.64 -19.21
N VAL A 17 22.94 -9.48 -20.25
CA VAL A 17 21.91 -10.50 -20.44
C VAL A 17 22.05 -11.53 -19.32
N VAL A 18 21.12 -11.53 -18.37
CA VAL A 18 20.92 -12.67 -17.45
C VAL A 18 19.79 -13.52 -18.02
N ALA A 19 20.13 -14.75 -18.40
CA ALA A 19 19.16 -15.75 -18.79
C ALA A 19 18.26 -16.11 -17.59
N VAL A 20 16.95 -16.00 -17.75
CA VAL A 20 15.96 -16.45 -16.76
C VAL A 20 15.15 -17.60 -17.38
N PRO A 21 15.27 -18.85 -16.91
CA PRO A 21 14.22 -19.82 -17.10
C PRO A 21 13.32 -19.77 -15.86
N ALA A 22 12.18 -19.09 -15.97
CA ALA A 22 11.11 -19.22 -15.00
C ALA A 22 9.77 -19.10 -15.73
N VAL A 23 9.16 -20.26 -15.97
CA VAL A 23 7.76 -20.36 -16.38
C VAL A 23 6.91 -19.70 -15.29
N SER A 24 6.48 -18.46 -15.52
CA SER A 24 5.45 -17.85 -14.69
C SER A 24 4.10 -18.42 -15.12
N MET A 25 3.62 -19.42 -14.38
CA MET A 25 2.22 -19.85 -14.42
C MET A 25 1.32 -18.62 -14.19
N ALA A 26 0.56 -18.26 -15.21
CA ALA A 26 -0.43 -17.21 -15.15
C ALA A 26 -1.56 -17.62 -14.19
N CYS A 27 -1.55 -17.09 -12.96
CA CYS A 27 -2.74 -17.10 -12.12
C CYS A 27 -3.73 -16.07 -12.66
N ASP A 28 -4.64 -16.52 -13.51
CA ASP A 28 -5.77 -15.76 -14.05
C ASP A 28 -6.83 -15.53 -12.94
N GLY A 29 -6.51 -14.63 -12.01
CA GLY A 29 -7.41 -14.17 -10.95
C GLY A 29 -8.19 -12.95 -11.41
N LYS A 30 -9.29 -13.17 -12.12
CA LYS A 30 -10.20 -12.13 -12.67
C LYS A 30 -10.95 -11.39 -11.55
N GLY A 31 -10.24 -10.62 -10.74
CA GLY A 31 -10.79 -9.65 -9.81
C GLY A 31 -11.04 -8.33 -10.53
N ARG A 32 -12.28 -7.82 -10.49
CA ARG A 32 -12.66 -6.51 -11.07
C ARG A 32 -11.59 -5.44 -10.74
N GLY A 33 -10.85 -5.02 -11.76
CA GLY A 33 -9.62 -4.20 -11.68
C GLY A 33 -9.82 -2.82 -11.05
N HIS A 34 -9.82 -2.77 -9.72
CA HIS A 34 -9.99 -1.54 -8.96
C HIS A 34 -8.90 -1.41 -7.90
N GLY A 35 -7.71 -1.00 -8.35
CA GLY A 35 -6.68 -0.44 -7.46
C GLY A 35 -5.30 -0.45 -8.10
N PRO A 36 -4.57 -1.59 -8.07
CA PRO A 36 -3.16 -1.63 -8.49
C PRO A 36 -2.99 -1.47 -10.00
N GLU A 37 -3.80 -2.16 -10.81
CA GLU A 37 -3.69 -2.15 -12.27
C GLU A 37 -3.98 -0.77 -12.88
N LYS A 38 -4.88 -0.01 -12.26
CA LYS A 38 -5.19 1.36 -12.71
C LYS A 38 -4.00 2.29 -12.51
N ILE A 39 -3.38 2.25 -11.34
CA ILE A 39 -2.17 3.04 -11.07
C ILE A 39 -1.01 2.59 -11.96
N ALA A 40 -0.85 1.27 -12.16
CA ALA A 40 0.19 0.75 -13.04
C ALA A 40 0.04 1.26 -14.48
N LYS A 41 -1.19 1.34 -14.99
CA LYS A 41 -1.49 1.91 -16.30
C LYS A 41 -1.30 3.43 -16.31
N GLU A 42 -1.77 4.14 -15.29
CA GLU A 42 -1.61 5.60 -15.19
C GLU A 42 -0.15 6.04 -15.08
N LEU A 43 0.74 5.21 -14.51
CA LEU A 43 2.17 5.48 -14.40
C LEU A 43 3.00 4.92 -15.56
N ASP A 44 2.35 4.30 -16.55
CA ASP A 44 3.02 3.66 -17.68
C ASP A 44 4.15 2.72 -17.21
N LEU A 45 3.86 1.87 -16.21
CA LEU A 45 4.86 0.95 -15.66
C LEU A 45 5.33 -0.05 -16.71
N THR A 46 6.64 -0.30 -16.74
CA THR A 46 7.22 -1.35 -17.59
C THR A 46 6.83 -2.74 -17.09
N GLU A 47 6.92 -3.75 -17.94
CA GLU A 47 6.66 -5.13 -17.53
C GLU A 47 7.59 -5.58 -16.39
N ALA A 48 8.88 -5.20 -16.45
CA ALA A 48 9.83 -5.47 -15.38
C ALA A 48 9.43 -4.82 -14.04
N GLN A 49 8.94 -3.57 -14.05
CA GLN A 49 8.42 -2.92 -12.85
C GLN A 49 7.16 -3.62 -12.32
N LYS A 50 6.26 -4.05 -13.21
CA LYS A 50 5.04 -4.79 -12.81
C LYS A 50 5.38 -6.13 -12.15
N ASP A 51 6.35 -6.85 -12.70
CA ASP A 51 6.79 -8.13 -12.15
C ASP A 51 7.41 -7.96 -10.75
N GLN A 52 8.29 -6.96 -10.58
CA GLN A 52 8.85 -6.61 -9.26
C GLN A 52 7.76 -6.28 -8.24
N LEU A 53 6.73 -5.51 -8.65
CA LEU A 53 5.61 -5.18 -7.76
C LEU A 53 4.71 -6.37 -7.45
N LYS A 54 4.58 -7.31 -8.39
CA LYS A 54 3.83 -8.55 -8.19
C LYS A 54 4.53 -9.44 -7.16
N GLU A 55 5.83 -9.65 -7.31
CA GLU A 55 6.64 -10.41 -6.35
C GLU A 55 6.60 -9.78 -4.96
N LEU A 56 6.73 -8.46 -4.88
CA LEU A 56 6.60 -7.72 -3.62
C LEU A 56 5.21 -7.92 -2.97
N ARG A 57 4.16 -8.01 -3.77
CA ARG A 57 2.79 -8.22 -3.27
C ARG A 57 2.59 -9.66 -2.79
N GLU A 58 3.14 -10.62 -3.51
CA GLU A 58 3.02 -12.05 -3.20
C GLU A 58 3.80 -12.39 -1.92
N SER A 59 5.04 -11.92 -1.79
CA SER A 59 5.86 -12.08 -0.58
C SER A 59 5.20 -11.51 0.67
N ASN A 60 4.40 -10.45 0.54
CA ASN A 60 3.69 -9.83 1.67
C ASN A 60 2.26 -10.34 1.88
N ARG A 61 1.76 -11.25 1.03
CA ARG A 61 0.34 -11.66 1.01
C ARG A 61 -0.08 -12.34 2.30
N GLU A 62 0.68 -13.32 2.75
CA GLU A 62 0.36 -14.11 3.96
C GLU A 62 0.40 -13.22 5.21
N GLY A 63 1.47 -12.44 5.38
CA GLY A 63 1.58 -11.50 6.50
C GLY A 63 0.45 -10.47 6.54
N LYS A 64 -0.03 -10.02 5.37
CA LYS A 64 -1.20 -9.14 5.28
C LYS A 64 -2.50 -9.86 5.66
N MET A 65 -2.68 -11.11 5.28
CA MET A 65 -3.85 -11.90 5.65
C MET A 65 -3.89 -12.15 7.16
N ALA A 66 -2.77 -12.56 7.74
CA ALA A 66 -2.63 -12.78 9.19
C ALA A 66 -2.99 -11.52 9.99
N LYS A 67 -2.39 -10.37 9.66
CA LYS A 67 -2.70 -9.09 10.33
C LYS A 67 -4.17 -8.69 10.20
N ARG A 68 -4.81 -8.99 9.06
CA ARG A 68 -6.23 -8.70 8.83
C ARG A 68 -7.11 -9.59 9.71
N GLU A 69 -6.78 -10.87 9.81
CA GLU A 69 -7.49 -11.83 10.65
C GLU A 69 -7.35 -11.46 12.14
N GLU A 70 -6.15 -11.10 12.57
CA GLU A 70 -5.88 -10.65 13.94
C GLU A 70 -6.69 -9.41 14.32
N MET A 71 -6.72 -8.40 13.43
CA MET A 71 -7.54 -7.21 13.61
C MET A 71 -9.04 -7.56 13.69
N TYR A 72 -9.52 -8.45 12.81
CA TYR A 72 -10.93 -8.88 12.82
C TYR A 72 -11.29 -9.58 14.13
N LYS A 73 -10.42 -10.48 14.62
CA LYS A 73 -10.59 -11.16 15.91
C LYS A 73 -10.62 -10.17 17.06
N ALA A 74 -9.67 -9.22 17.12
CA ALA A 74 -9.61 -8.23 18.19
C ALA A 74 -10.87 -7.35 18.26
N TYR A 75 -11.40 -6.91 17.11
CA TYR A 75 -12.69 -6.19 17.08
C TYR A 75 -13.88 -7.08 17.48
N GLY A 76 -13.86 -8.37 17.13
CA GLY A 76 -14.83 -9.35 17.58
C GLY A 76 -14.82 -9.53 19.10
N GLU A 77 -13.63 -9.73 19.68
CA GLU A 77 -13.40 -9.83 21.12
C GLU A 77 -13.93 -8.60 21.86
N LEU A 78 -13.59 -7.39 21.37
CA LEU A 78 -14.10 -6.14 21.95
C LEU A 78 -15.63 -6.06 21.90
N ARG A 79 -16.23 -6.41 20.76
CA ARG A 79 -17.69 -6.35 20.58
C ARG A 79 -18.41 -7.33 21.51
N GLU A 80 -17.87 -8.54 21.68
CA GLU A 80 -18.44 -9.52 22.61
C GLU A 80 -18.25 -9.09 24.07
N ALA A 81 -17.08 -8.56 24.44
CA ALA A 81 -16.82 -8.03 25.78
C ALA A 81 -17.77 -6.88 26.15
N ILE A 82 -18.07 -5.99 25.21
CA ILE A 82 -19.08 -4.94 25.41
C ILE A 82 -20.47 -5.56 25.61
N ARG A 83 -20.84 -6.56 24.81
CA ARG A 83 -22.15 -7.22 24.91
C ARG A 83 -22.33 -7.97 26.22
N SER A 84 -21.27 -8.60 26.74
CA SER A 84 -21.31 -9.33 28.01
C SER A 84 -21.19 -8.44 29.25
N GLY A 85 -21.00 -7.13 29.07
CA GLY A 85 -20.83 -6.19 30.19
C GLY A 85 -19.49 -6.34 30.91
N ALA A 86 -18.42 -6.65 30.17
CA ALA A 86 -17.07 -6.73 30.72
C ALA A 86 -16.65 -5.42 31.42
N ASP A 87 -15.75 -5.54 32.39
CA ASP A 87 -15.27 -4.41 33.18
C ASP A 87 -14.38 -3.45 32.37
N GLN A 88 -14.18 -2.25 32.93
CA GLN A 88 -13.40 -1.19 32.29
C GLN A 88 -11.95 -1.63 32.02
N GLN A 89 -11.37 -2.47 32.88
CA GLN A 89 -10.00 -2.96 32.71
C GLN A 89 -9.87 -3.87 31.49
N THR A 90 -10.82 -4.79 31.30
CA THR A 90 -10.88 -5.68 30.14
C THR A 90 -11.05 -4.87 28.85
N LEU A 91 -11.97 -3.91 28.84
CA LEU A 91 -12.21 -3.04 27.68
C LEU A 91 -10.98 -2.19 27.34
N ALA A 92 -10.28 -1.66 28.35
CA ALA A 92 -9.05 -0.89 28.16
C ALA A 92 -7.93 -1.75 27.55
N SER A 93 -7.75 -2.98 28.02
CA SER A 93 -6.76 -3.92 27.48
C SER A 93 -7.03 -4.26 26.02
N LEU A 94 -8.28 -4.59 25.67
CA LEU A 94 -8.67 -4.84 24.28
C LEU A 94 -8.51 -3.61 23.38
N GLY A 95 -8.83 -2.42 23.92
CA GLY A 95 -8.58 -1.14 23.24
C GLY A 95 -7.10 -0.90 22.95
N ALA A 96 -6.21 -1.17 23.91
CA ALA A 96 -4.78 -1.05 23.73
C ALA A 96 -4.26 -2.01 22.64
N LYS A 97 -4.67 -3.29 22.67
CA LYS A 97 -4.34 -4.29 21.65
C LYS A 97 -4.75 -3.83 20.24
N ILE A 98 -5.98 -3.32 20.08
CA ILE A 98 -6.44 -2.77 18.80
C ILE A 98 -5.60 -1.57 18.36
N GLY A 99 -5.25 -0.68 19.29
CA GLY A 99 -4.36 0.46 19.04
C GLY A 99 -3.01 0.04 18.48
N GLU A 100 -2.37 -0.97 19.10
CA GLU A 100 -1.09 -1.53 18.63
C GLU A 100 -1.22 -2.12 17.21
N LEU A 101 -2.29 -2.87 16.95
CA LEU A 101 -2.55 -3.45 15.63
C LEU A 101 -2.77 -2.37 14.55
N GLU A 102 -3.42 -1.25 14.89
CA GLU A 102 -3.61 -0.13 13.94
C GLU A 102 -2.28 0.56 13.64
N VAL A 103 -1.41 0.75 14.64
CA VAL A 103 -0.04 1.27 14.43
C VAL A 103 0.75 0.33 13.52
N ALA A 104 0.74 -0.98 13.78
CA ALA A 104 1.43 -1.97 12.96
C ALA A 104 0.92 -2.00 11.51
N LYS A 105 -0.39 -1.82 11.32
CA LYS A 105 -1.02 -1.69 10.00
C LYS A 105 -0.59 -0.41 9.27
N MET A 106 -0.49 0.73 9.98
CA MET A 106 0.01 1.98 9.40
C MET A 106 1.46 1.85 8.94
N GLN A 107 2.32 1.25 9.77
CA GLN A 107 3.72 0.99 9.44
C GLN A 107 3.83 0.08 8.20
N SER A 108 3.08 -1.02 8.16
CA SER A 108 3.06 -1.93 7.01
C SER A 108 2.59 -1.24 5.73
N ARG A 109 1.59 -0.36 5.81
CA ARG A 109 1.15 0.46 4.67
C ARG A 109 2.25 1.40 4.19
N ASN A 110 2.96 2.05 5.10
CA ASN A 110 4.06 2.93 4.75
C ASN A 110 5.22 2.15 4.10
N GLN A 111 5.60 0.99 4.65
CA GLN A 111 6.63 0.13 4.07
C GLN A 111 6.30 -0.28 2.65
N MET A 112 5.08 -0.79 2.40
CA MET A 112 4.64 -1.15 1.05
C MET A 112 4.65 0.06 0.09
N ARG A 113 4.28 1.25 0.59
CA ARG A 113 4.33 2.48 -0.21
C ARG A 113 5.77 2.82 -0.59
N THR A 114 6.70 2.81 0.37
CA THR A 114 8.11 3.10 0.11
C THR A 114 8.73 2.12 -0.88
N GLN A 115 8.43 0.82 -0.73
CA GLN A 115 8.89 -0.21 -1.67
C GLN A 115 8.29 -0.03 -3.07
N PHE A 116 7.02 0.37 -3.17
CA PHE A 116 6.41 0.72 -4.45
C PHE A 116 7.09 1.93 -5.09
N GLU A 117 7.30 3.00 -4.32
CA GLU A 117 7.93 4.23 -4.79
C GLU A 117 9.41 4.01 -5.21
N SER A 118 10.12 3.06 -4.59
CA SER A 118 11.51 2.73 -4.98
C SER A 118 11.65 2.03 -6.33
N VAL A 119 10.56 1.49 -6.88
CA VAL A 119 10.55 0.85 -8.21
C VAL A 119 10.29 1.87 -9.33
N LEU A 120 9.82 3.07 -8.98
CA LEU A 120 9.46 4.11 -9.94
C LEU A 120 10.67 4.95 -10.36
N THR A 121 10.61 5.48 -11.58
CA THR A 121 11.51 6.56 -12.01
C THR A 121 11.12 7.89 -11.37
N GLU A 122 12.02 8.88 -11.39
CA GLU A 122 11.73 10.23 -10.87
C GLU A 122 10.51 10.87 -11.55
N GLU A 123 10.39 10.68 -12.87
CA GLU A 123 9.24 11.18 -13.66
C GLU A 123 7.93 10.49 -13.26
N GLN A 124 7.96 9.17 -13.05
CA GLN A 124 6.80 8.40 -12.59
C GLN A 124 6.40 8.79 -11.16
N LEU A 125 7.37 9.09 -10.29
CA LEU A 125 7.12 9.56 -8.94
C LEU A 125 6.43 10.95 -8.95
N ALA A 126 6.89 11.87 -9.80
CA ALA A 126 6.24 13.17 -9.97
C ALA A 126 4.80 13.03 -10.49
N LYS A 127 4.57 12.12 -11.45
CA LYS A 127 3.23 11.79 -11.96
C LYS A 127 2.35 11.20 -10.84
N LEU A 128 2.89 10.32 -10.01
CA LEU A 128 2.19 9.73 -8.87
C LEU A 128 1.73 10.80 -7.87
N GLU A 129 2.56 11.79 -7.53
CA GLU A 129 2.17 12.88 -6.63
C GLU A 129 1.05 13.74 -7.21
N THR A 130 1.06 13.97 -8.52
CA THR A 130 -0.02 14.69 -9.21
C THR A 130 -1.33 13.90 -9.12
N LEU A 131 -1.31 12.60 -9.42
CA LEU A 131 -2.48 11.73 -9.31
C LEU A 131 -3.01 11.66 -7.86
N LYS A 132 -2.12 11.65 -6.86
CA LYS A 132 -2.49 11.70 -5.43
C LYS A 132 -3.21 13.01 -5.10
N ALA A 133 -2.70 14.16 -5.57
CA ALA A 133 -3.30 15.47 -5.34
C ALA A 133 -4.70 15.58 -5.97
N GLU A 134 -4.86 15.15 -7.23
CA GLU A 134 -6.16 15.14 -7.91
C GLU A 134 -7.17 14.24 -7.21
N LYS A 135 -6.73 13.05 -6.76
CA LYS A 135 -7.59 12.12 -6.03
C LYS A 135 -8.07 12.73 -4.72
N LYS A 136 -7.19 13.44 -4.01
CA LYS A 136 -7.55 14.17 -2.78
C LYS A 136 -8.58 15.27 -3.07
N ASP A 137 -8.38 16.07 -4.11
CA ASP A 137 -9.34 17.11 -4.51
C ASP A 137 -10.72 16.52 -4.86
N ARG A 138 -10.76 15.45 -5.68
CA ARG A 138 -12.01 14.74 -6.00
C ARG A 138 -12.70 14.21 -4.75
N HIS A 139 -11.94 13.66 -3.81
CA HIS A 139 -12.51 13.17 -2.54
C HIS A 139 -13.09 14.32 -1.70
N MET A 140 -12.35 15.44 -1.59
CA MET A 140 -12.81 16.63 -0.87
C MET A 140 -14.08 17.23 -1.47
N LYS A 141 -14.17 17.33 -2.80
CA LYS A 141 -15.38 17.81 -3.51
C LYS A 141 -16.58 16.92 -3.21
N LYS A 142 -16.40 15.60 -3.27
CA LYS A 142 -17.47 14.64 -2.90
C LYS A 142 -17.89 14.79 -1.45
N TRP A 143 -16.93 14.89 -0.53
CA TRP A 143 -17.21 15.07 0.89
C TRP A 143 -18.01 16.36 1.17
N LYS A 144 -17.64 17.48 0.53
CA LYS A 144 -18.40 18.73 0.62
C LYS A 144 -19.84 18.57 0.10
N ALA A 145 -20.01 17.96 -1.07
CA ALA A 145 -21.33 17.71 -1.63
C ALA A 145 -22.22 16.84 -0.72
N TYR A 146 -21.66 15.79 -0.10
CA TYR A 146 -22.41 14.97 0.87
C TYR A 146 -22.80 15.75 2.13
N ARG A 147 -21.93 16.62 2.62
CA ARG A 147 -22.21 17.45 3.81
C ARG A 147 -23.25 18.53 3.52
N ASP A 148 -23.22 19.11 2.32
CA ASP A 148 -24.08 20.24 1.96
C ASP A 148 -25.48 19.78 1.47
N HIS A 149 -25.67 18.48 1.18
CA HIS A 149 -26.93 17.88 0.72
C HIS A 149 -27.50 16.75 1.61
N GLY A 150 -26.87 16.43 2.74
CA GLY A 150 -27.30 15.42 3.69
C GLY A 150 -27.66 16.03 5.03
#